data_AF-A0A7S0TD96-F1
#
_entry.id   AF-A0A7S0TD96-F1
#
_cell.length_a   1.000
_cell.length_b   1.000
_cell.length_c   1.000
_cell.angle_alpha   90.00
_cell.angle_beta   90.00
_cell.angle_gamma   90.00
#
_symmetry.space_group_name_H-M   'P 1'
#
loop_
_entity.id
_entity.type
_entity.pdbx_description
1 polymer ?
#
loop_
_entity_poly.entity_id
_entity_poly.type
_entity_poly.pdbx_seq_one_letter_code
_entity_poly.pdbx_strand_id
1 'polypeptide(L)'
;VKAIFDGFITPMNTHEPSRSHVYLHNNIFFSRAIDIGMDTFKIYKGDNAARKSASRDTTNINLLHRLDKAGLHTLGMVIVEYMGVRVVCQSVIPGILHGEKSHTLTYGTIDARNPLKRDDDVHKLAEEIFGEICCVATRTVPTTPLTDERMEALKNSPVYPTQEGKKDDDKKEEDGTKTVEFCGPIEMKAILGSDKRKYLLDCTRLTPRDANWISKENGGTGLLEADAKKYNSIPSALDDDDWVTSVLRPELVSSYAEMKVG
;
A
#
# COMPACT_ATOMS: atom_id res chain seq x y z
N VAL A 1 -22.60 -3.65 6.60
CA VAL A 1 -21.93 -2.96 7.74
C VAL A 1 -22.80 -2.88 8.99
N LYS A 2 -23.99 -2.25 8.97
CA LYS A 2 -24.88 -2.19 10.16
C LYS A 2 -25.07 -3.55 10.86
N ALA A 3 -25.41 -4.60 10.12
CA ALA A 3 -25.60 -5.94 10.67
C ALA A 3 -24.35 -6.52 11.38
N ILE A 4 -23.14 -6.15 10.95
CA ILE A 4 -21.89 -6.53 11.62
C ILE A 4 -21.79 -5.82 12.98
N PHE A 5 -22.07 -4.51 13.01
CA PHE A 5 -21.99 -3.71 14.24
C PHE A 5 -23.08 -4.07 15.26
N ASP A 6 -24.25 -4.48 14.79
CA ASP A 6 -25.34 -4.97 15.63
C ASP A 6 -25.07 -6.40 16.15
N GLY A 7 -23.99 -7.07 15.72
CA GLY A 7 -23.63 -8.42 16.15
C GLY A 7 -24.34 -9.56 15.44
N PHE A 8 -25.05 -9.30 14.33
CA PHE A 8 -25.75 -10.34 13.56
C PHE A 8 -24.81 -11.17 12.68
N ILE A 9 -23.58 -10.72 12.45
CA ILE A 9 -22.57 -11.43 11.64
C ILE A 9 -21.39 -11.81 12.54
N THR A 10 -21.09 -13.10 12.61
CA THR A 10 -19.95 -13.61 13.40
C THR A 10 -18.63 -13.32 12.68
N PRO A 11 -17.59 -12.86 13.39
CA PRO A 11 -16.26 -12.68 12.81
C PRO A 11 -15.63 -14.03 12.47
N MET A 12 -14.71 -14.04 11.50
CA MET A 12 -13.98 -15.25 11.12
C MET A 12 -12.88 -15.60 12.13
N ASN A 13 -12.21 -14.59 12.66
CA ASN A 13 -11.13 -14.67 13.63
C ASN A 13 -11.67 -14.41 15.05
N THR A 14 -12.61 -15.26 15.50
CA THR A 14 -13.28 -15.13 16.82
C THR A 14 -12.32 -15.15 18.02
N HIS A 15 -11.15 -15.75 17.86
CA HIS A 15 -10.12 -15.89 18.88
C HIS A 15 -9.24 -14.63 19.03
N GLU A 16 -9.29 -13.72 18.08
CA GLU A 16 -8.55 -12.46 18.14
C GLU A 16 -9.36 -11.35 18.84
N PRO A 17 -8.72 -10.25 19.28
CA PRO A 17 -9.43 -9.12 19.89
C PRO A 17 -10.50 -8.54 18.96
N SER A 18 -11.63 -8.06 19.51
CA SER A 18 -12.75 -7.51 18.73
C SER A 18 -12.38 -6.36 17.79
N ARG A 19 -11.24 -5.73 18.06
CA ARG A 19 -10.67 -4.68 17.24
C ARG A 19 -10.12 -5.21 15.91
N SER A 20 -9.49 -6.39 15.90
CA SER A 20 -8.91 -7.03 14.69
C SER A 20 -9.90 -7.88 13.90
N HIS A 21 -11.16 -7.96 14.34
CA HIS A 21 -12.15 -8.82 13.73
C HIS A 21 -12.37 -8.53 12.24
N VAL A 22 -12.28 -9.58 11.45
CA VAL A 22 -12.58 -9.63 10.03
C VAL A 22 -13.86 -10.44 9.85
N TYR A 23 -14.76 -9.94 9.01
CA TYR A 23 -16.06 -10.55 8.75
C TYR A 23 -16.15 -10.93 7.28
N LEU A 24 -16.89 -11.99 6.99
CA LEU A 24 -17.22 -12.40 5.63
C LEU A 24 -18.73 -12.47 5.50
N HIS A 25 -19.28 -11.76 4.52
CA HIS A 25 -20.70 -11.83 4.20
C HIS A 25 -20.90 -11.62 2.70
N ASN A 26 -21.65 -12.52 2.06
CA ASN A 26 -21.91 -12.50 0.61
C ASN A 26 -20.64 -12.33 -0.25
N ASN A 27 -19.58 -13.09 0.07
CA ASN A 27 -18.28 -13.04 -0.63
C ASN A 27 -17.57 -11.67 -0.59
N ILE A 28 -17.89 -10.85 0.42
CA ILE A 28 -17.19 -9.60 0.73
C ILE A 28 -16.54 -9.74 2.11
N PHE A 29 -15.24 -9.50 2.17
CA PHE A 29 -14.52 -9.29 3.41
C PHE A 29 -14.79 -7.89 3.94
N PHE A 30 -15.00 -7.78 5.25
CA PHE A 30 -15.13 -6.52 5.97
C PHE A 30 -14.06 -6.49 7.06
N SER A 31 -13.19 -5.50 7.01
CA SER A 31 -12.17 -5.25 8.04
C SER A 31 -12.17 -3.77 8.43
N ARG A 32 -11.74 -3.48 9.65
CA ARG A 32 -11.59 -2.08 10.10
C ARG A 32 -10.27 -1.53 9.57
N ALA A 33 -10.25 -0.29 9.09
CA ALA A 33 -9.03 0.40 8.67
C ALA A 33 -8.29 0.96 9.89
N ILE A 34 -7.67 0.08 10.65
CA ILE A 34 -6.96 0.36 11.91
C ILE A 34 -5.62 -0.37 11.91
N ASP A 35 -4.71 -0.01 12.80
CA ASP A 35 -3.45 -0.74 12.93
C ASP A 35 -3.65 -2.04 13.71
N ILE A 36 -3.40 -3.17 13.06
CA ILE A 36 -3.65 -4.53 13.57
C ILE A 36 -2.39 -5.41 13.55
N GLY A 37 -1.33 -4.98 12.86
CA GLY A 37 -0.09 -5.73 12.68
C GLY A 37 0.89 -5.58 13.84
N MET A 38 2.08 -6.16 13.71
CA MET A 38 3.22 -6.06 14.64
C MET A 38 3.77 -4.62 14.77
N ASP A 39 2.94 -3.66 15.17
CA ASP A 39 3.29 -2.24 15.16
C ASP A 39 3.62 -1.71 13.76
N THR A 40 3.09 -2.35 12.71
CA THR A 40 3.34 -1.99 11.30
C THR A 40 3.04 -0.52 11.04
N PHE A 41 2.00 0.05 11.67
CA PHE A 41 1.77 1.49 11.66
C PHE A 41 2.02 2.16 13.01
N LYS A 42 2.23 1.49 14.14
CA LYS A 42 2.59 2.19 15.39
C LYS A 42 3.96 2.87 15.30
N ILE A 43 4.87 2.35 14.48
CA ILE A 43 6.09 3.08 14.15
C ILE A 43 5.79 4.29 13.22
N TYR A 44 4.61 4.32 12.59
CA TYR A 44 4.10 5.35 11.66
C TYR A 44 2.74 5.96 12.11
N LYS A 45 2.58 6.35 13.38
CA LYS A 45 1.41 7.09 13.93
C LYS A 45 0.05 6.36 14.03
N GLY A 46 -0.02 5.03 13.92
CA GLY A 46 -1.17 4.19 14.32
C GLY A 46 -2.39 4.25 13.39
N ASP A 47 -3.61 4.40 13.95
CA ASP A 47 -4.88 4.29 13.19
C ASP A 47 -5.04 5.32 12.08
N ASN A 48 -4.55 6.54 12.29
CA ASN A 48 -4.58 7.59 11.26
C ASN A 48 -3.85 7.10 10.01
N ALA A 49 -2.77 6.36 10.20
CA ALA A 49 -2.02 5.81 9.10
C ALA A 49 -2.77 4.69 8.37
N ALA A 50 -3.33 3.75 9.11
CA ALA A 50 -4.18 2.72 8.53
C ALA A 50 -5.36 3.30 7.73
N ARG A 51 -6.00 4.38 8.23
CA ARG A 51 -7.11 5.05 7.53
C ARG A 51 -6.71 5.65 6.19
N LYS A 52 -5.60 6.40 6.11
CA LYS A 52 -5.16 6.99 4.82
C LYS A 52 -4.66 5.89 3.89
N SER A 53 -3.99 4.86 4.43
CA SER A 53 -3.46 3.73 3.65
C SER A 53 -4.59 3.05 2.90
N ALA A 54 -5.69 2.76 3.59
CA ALA A 54 -6.91 2.25 2.96
C ALA A 54 -7.44 3.19 1.85
N SER A 55 -7.45 4.51 2.07
CA SER A 55 -7.85 5.47 1.04
C SER A 55 -6.93 5.49 -0.17
N ARG A 56 -5.62 5.36 0.04
CA ARG A 56 -4.63 5.30 -1.05
C ARG A 56 -4.77 4.01 -1.84
N ASP A 57 -4.91 2.89 -1.15
CA ASP A 57 -5.15 1.59 -1.78
C ASP A 57 -6.40 1.62 -2.67
N THR A 58 -7.52 2.16 -2.17
CA THR A 58 -8.75 2.32 -2.96
C THR A 58 -8.54 3.21 -4.20
N THR A 59 -7.78 4.31 -4.06
CA THR A 59 -7.47 5.22 -5.17
C THR A 59 -6.63 4.54 -6.24
N ASN A 60 -5.61 3.78 -5.83
CA ASN A 60 -4.71 3.07 -6.73
C ASN A 60 -5.37 1.86 -7.37
N ILE A 61 -6.25 1.15 -6.66
CA ILE A 61 -7.10 0.10 -7.25
C ILE A 61 -8.01 0.67 -8.33
N ASN A 62 -8.59 1.86 -8.11
CA ASN A 62 -9.38 2.55 -9.13
C ASN A 62 -8.55 2.94 -10.35
N LEU A 63 -7.33 3.46 -10.14
CA LEU A 63 -6.38 3.73 -11.23
C LEU A 63 -6.11 2.46 -12.05
N LEU A 64 -5.72 1.36 -11.39
CA LEU A 64 -5.44 0.09 -12.06
C LEU A 64 -6.66 -0.47 -12.79
N HIS A 65 -7.84 -0.31 -12.21
CA HIS A 65 -9.10 -0.70 -12.85
C HIS A 65 -9.36 0.10 -14.13
N ARG A 66 -9.11 1.41 -14.13
CA ARG A 66 -9.27 2.27 -15.32
C ARG A 66 -8.23 2.02 -16.40
N LEU A 67 -7.01 1.65 -16.00
CA LEU A 67 -5.95 1.32 -16.95
C LEU A 67 -6.23 0.03 -17.76
N ASP A 68 -7.12 -0.83 -17.24
CA ASP A 68 -7.64 -2.06 -17.88
C ASP A 68 -6.56 -2.88 -18.62
N LYS A 69 -5.45 -3.13 -17.93
CA LYS A 69 -4.33 -3.89 -18.50
C LYS A 69 -4.54 -5.39 -18.34
N ALA A 70 -4.39 -6.11 -19.45
CA ALA A 70 -4.51 -7.56 -19.48
C ALA A 70 -3.46 -8.23 -18.55
N GLY A 71 -3.86 -9.32 -17.91
CA GLY A 71 -2.96 -10.17 -17.13
C GLY A 71 -2.87 -9.84 -15.64
N LEU A 72 -3.26 -8.62 -15.22
CA LEU A 72 -3.37 -8.23 -13.81
C LEU A 72 -4.79 -7.80 -13.49
N HIS A 73 -5.30 -8.26 -12.36
CA HIS A 73 -6.69 -8.05 -11.96
C HIS A 73 -6.73 -7.41 -10.57
N THR A 74 -7.68 -6.51 -10.36
CA THR A 74 -7.94 -5.93 -9.05
C THR A 74 -9.17 -6.56 -8.42
N LEU A 75 -9.29 -6.42 -7.11
CA LEU A 75 -10.49 -6.80 -6.37
C LEU A 75 -11.41 -5.58 -6.23
N GLY A 76 -12.71 -5.83 -6.18
CA GLY A 76 -13.66 -4.79 -5.84
C GLY A 76 -13.41 -4.32 -4.41
N MET A 77 -13.12 -3.03 -4.24
CA MET A 77 -12.85 -2.43 -2.94
C MET A 77 -13.73 -1.19 -2.75
N VAL A 78 -14.36 -1.07 -1.58
CA VAL A 78 -15.09 0.13 -1.18
C VAL A 78 -14.84 0.43 0.29
N ILE A 79 -14.74 1.72 0.62
CA ILE A 79 -14.62 2.21 1.99
C ILE A 79 -16.01 2.67 2.45
N VAL A 80 -16.41 2.24 3.64
CA VAL A 80 -17.64 2.66 4.30
C VAL A 80 -17.30 3.28 5.64
N GLU A 81 -17.77 4.51 5.88
CA GLU A 81 -17.76 5.13 7.20
C GLU A 81 -19.08 4.80 7.90
N TYR A 82 -19.02 4.17 9.06
CA TYR A 82 -20.20 3.86 9.86
C TYR A 82 -19.92 4.11 11.34
N MET A 83 -20.72 4.96 11.98
CA MET A 83 -20.56 5.35 13.40
C MET A 83 -19.12 5.80 13.74
N GLY A 84 -18.46 6.55 12.84
CA GLY A 84 -17.08 7.02 13.00
C GLY A 84 -15.99 5.97 12.73
N VAL A 85 -16.38 4.71 12.46
CA VAL A 85 -15.47 3.63 12.12
C VAL A 85 -15.38 3.46 10.61
N ARG A 86 -14.16 3.49 10.10
CA ARG A 86 -13.86 3.18 8.69
C ARG A 86 -13.75 1.68 8.50
N VAL A 87 -14.59 1.15 7.60
CA VAL A 87 -14.63 -0.26 7.21
C VAL A 87 -14.18 -0.38 5.75
N VAL A 88 -13.17 -1.20 5.52
CA VAL A 88 -12.77 -1.64 4.18
C VAL A 88 -13.61 -2.85 3.83
N CYS A 89 -14.31 -2.77 2.70
CA CYS A 89 -15.07 -3.87 2.13
C CYS A 89 -14.36 -4.32 0.85
N GLN A 90 -14.00 -5.60 0.75
CA GLN A 90 -13.23 -6.12 -0.37
C GLN A 90 -13.80 -7.45 -0.89
N SER A 91 -13.89 -7.62 -2.20
CA SER A 91 -14.28 -8.90 -2.80
C SER A 91 -13.23 -9.98 -2.55
N VAL A 92 -13.68 -11.23 -2.45
CA VAL A 92 -12.80 -12.37 -2.19
C VAL A 92 -12.14 -12.90 -3.47
N ILE A 93 -10.87 -13.31 -3.36
CA ILE A 93 -10.17 -14.04 -4.43
C ILE A 93 -10.75 -15.45 -4.55
N PRO A 94 -11.15 -15.91 -5.76
CA PRO A 94 -11.60 -17.28 -5.97
C PRO A 94 -10.59 -18.31 -5.43
N GLY A 95 -11.07 -19.24 -4.60
CA GLY A 95 -10.27 -20.34 -4.04
C GLY A 95 -9.48 -20.03 -2.75
N ILE A 96 -9.54 -18.82 -2.18
CA ILE A 96 -8.75 -18.49 -0.98
C ILE A 96 -9.34 -19.01 0.34
N LEU A 97 -10.67 -19.14 0.41
CA LEU A 97 -11.38 -19.46 1.67
C LEU A 97 -11.71 -20.95 1.85
N HIS A 98 -11.83 -21.71 0.77
CA HIS A 98 -12.43 -23.05 0.80
C HIS A 98 -11.41 -24.20 0.93
N GLY A 99 -10.19 -23.93 1.40
CA GLY A 99 -9.16 -24.96 1.59
C GLY A 99 -8.63 -25.58 0.29
N GLU A 100 -9.04 -25.06 -0.87
CA GLU A 100 -8.36 -25.34 -2.13
C GLU A 100 -6.95 -24.75 -2.04
N LYS A 101 -5.92 -25.60 -2.01
CA LYS A 101 -4.51 -25.18 -2.10
C LYS A 101 -4.15 -24.58 -3.48
N SER A 102 -5.12 -24.00 -4.17
CA SER A 102 -4.99 -23.49 -5.54
C SER A 102 -4.51 -22.05 -5.59
N HIS A 103 -4.59 -21.30 -4.48
CA HIS A 103 -4.07 -19.94 -4.45
C HIS A 103 -2.58 -19.94 -4.13
N THR A 104 -1.81 -19.13 -4.86
CA THR A 104 -0.37 -19.05 -4.70
C THR A 104 0.04 -17.60 -4.73
N LEU A 105 0.71 -17.11 -3.67
CA LEU A 105 1.43 -15.84 -3.73
C LEU A 105 2.47 -15.98 -4.85
N THR A 106 2.47 -15.07 -5.82
CA THR A 106 3.41 -15.07 -6.95
C THR A 106 4.35 -13.88 -6.93
N TYR A 107 3.98 -12.79 -6.26
CA TYR A 107 4.79 -11.58 -6.19
C TYR A 107 4.55 -10.85 -4.88
N GLY A 108 5.62 -10.39 -4.22
CA GLY A 108 5.55 -9.71 -2.92
C GLY A 108 5.76 -10.66 -1.73
N THR A 109 5.34 -10.25 -0.54
CA THR A 109 5.46 -11.04 0.69
C THR A 109 4.14 -11.06 1.47
N ILE A 110 3.90 -12.13 2.24
CA ILE A 110 2.75 -12.24 3.15
C ILE A 110 2.90 -11.21 4.29
N ASP A 111 4.08 -11.18 4.90
CA ASP A 111 4.44 -10.25 5.97
C ASP A 111 5.96 -10.01 5.99
N ALA A 112 6.41 -9.14 6.89
CA ALA A 112 7.82 -8.78 7.07
C ALA A 112 8.73 -9.97 7.42
N ARG A 113 8.18 -11.06 7.97
CA ARG A 113 8.92 -12.23 8.46
C ARG A 113 8.97 -13.36 7.43
N ASN A 114 8.30 -13.21 6.29
CA ASN A 114 8.35 -14.16 5.19
C ASN A 114 9.27 -13.68 4.05
N PRO A 115 9.93 -14.60 3.32
CA PRO A 115 10.78 -14.23 2.21
C PRO A 115 9.97 -13.58 1.08
N LEU A 116 10.58 -12.60 0.41
CA LEU A 116 9.98 -11.97 -0.77
C LEU A 116 9.92 -12.98 -1.93
N LYS A 117 8.73 -13.12 -2.52
CA LYS A 117 8.52 -13.92 -3.72
C LYS A 117 8.49 -13.04 -4.96
N ARG A 118 9.12 -13.52 -6.04
CA ARG A 118 9.23 -12.84 -7.33
C ARG A 118 9.05 -13.86 -8.44
N ASP A 119 7.88 -13.85 -9.08
CA ASP A 119 7.61 -14.56 -10.32
C ASP A 119 7.98 -13.69 -11.54
N ASP A 120 8.64 -14.27 -12.53
CA ASP A 120 9.20 -13.56 -13.69
C ASP A 120 8.12 -12.97 -14.60
N ASP A 121 7.01 -13.69 -14.79
CA ASP A 121 5.91 -13.23 -15.64
C ASP A 121 5.12 -12.11 -14.94
N VAL A 122 4.96 -12.21 -13.62
CA VAL A 122 4.34 -11.12 -12.85
C VAL A 122 5.25 -9.90 -12.80
N HIS A 123 6.58 -10.08 -12.73
CA HIS A 123 7.51 -8.96 -12.73
C HIS A 123 7.46 -8.15 -14.02
N LYS A 124 7.43 -8.82 -15.19
CA LYS A 124 7.30 -8.10 -16.48
C LYS A 124 6.04 -7.26 -16.52
N LEU A 125 4.90 -7.84 -16.09
CA LEU A 125 3.64 -7.11 -15.97
C LEU A 125 3.74 -5.93 -14.97
N ALA A 126 4.48 -6.11 -13.88
CA ALA A 126 4.72 -5.06 -12.90
C ALA A 126 5.59 -3.92 -13.48
N GLU A 127 6.59 -4.22 -14.29
CA GLU A 127 7.41 -3.20 -14.97
C GLU A 127 6.61 -2.45 -16.04
N GLU A 128 5.83 -3.16 -16.86
CA GLU A 128 4.96 -2.57 -17.88
C GLU A 128 3.88 -1.66 -17.26
N ILE A 129 3.26 -2.08 -16.16
CA ILE A 129 2.21 -1.27 -15.53
C ILE A 129 2.81 -0.26 -14.57
N PHE A 130 3.51 -0.70 -13.52
CA PHE A 130 3.95 0.21 -12.49
C PHE A 130 5.13 1.04 -12.94
N GLY A 131 6.08 0.46 -13.67
CA GLY A 131 7.25 1.17 -14.19
C GLY A 131 6.88 2.21 -15.23
N GLU A 132 6.27 1.78 -16.33
CA GLU A 132 6.01 2.67 -17.47
C GLU A 132 4.80 3.60 -17.25
N ILE A 133 3.76 3.12 -16.56
CA ILE A 133 2.54 3.89 -16.35
C ILE A 133 2.55 4.58 -15.00
N CYS A 134 2.89 3.89 -13.92
CA CYS A 134 2.83 4.52 -12.59
C CYS A 134 4.14 5.23 -12.18
N CYS A 135 5.17 5.23 -13.04
CA CYS A 135 6.49 5.79 -12.77
C CYS A 135 7.17 5.19 -11.53
N VAL A 136 6.91 3.92 -11.24
CA VAL A 136 7.50 3.18 -10.12
C VAL A 136 8.81 2.52 -10.58
N ALA A 137 9.94 2.98 -10.07
CA ALA A 137 11.23 2.40 -10.45
C ALA A 137 11.37 0.95 -9.96
N THR A 138 11.90 0.09 -10.84
CA THR A 138 12.45 -1.21 -10.47
C THR A 138 13.67 -1.00 -9.58
N ARG A 139 13.78 -1.79 -8.51
CA ARG A 139 14.86 -1.72 -7.54
C ARG A 139 15.33 -3.10 -7.09
N THR A 140 16.62 -3.22 -6.83
CA THR A 140 17.20 -4.38 -6.18
C THR A 140 16.81 -4.40 -4.71
N VAL A 141 16.11 -5.45 -4.28
CA VAL A 141 15.63 -5.64 -2.90
C VAL A 141 16.12 -6.97 -2.31
N PRO A 142 16.42 -7.02 -1.00
CA PRO A 142 16.74 -8.26 -0.33
C PRO A 142 15.50 -9.17 -0.27
N THR A 143 15.70 -10.46 -0.52
CA THR A 143 14.63 -11.48 -0.38
C THR A 143 14.53 -12.02 1.05
N THR A 144 15.54 -11.77 1.87
CA THR A 144 15.61 -12.26 3.24
C THR A 144 14.57 -11.56 4.13
N PRO A 145 13.85 -12.32 4.97
CA PRO A 145 12.95 -11.76 5.97
C PRO A 145 13.61 -10.69 6.85
N LEU A 146 12.78 -9.82 7.42
CA LEU A 146 13.18 -8.94 8.50
C LEU A 146 13.37 -9.76 9.78
N THR A 147 14.62 -9.84 10.23
CA THR A 147 14.96 -10.35 11.57
C THR A 147 14.76 -9.23 12.59
N ASP A 148 14.61 -9.59 13.88
CA ASP A 148 14.48 -8.60 14.95
C ASP A 148 15.71 -7.67 15.02
N GLU A 149 16.91 -8.19 14.72
CA GLU A 149 18.15 -7.42 14.59
C GLU A 149 18.10 -6.42 13.41
N ARG A 150 17.59 -6.83 12.23
CA ARG A 150 17.43 -5.93 11.08
C ARG A 150 16.36 -4.87 11.31
N MET A 151 15.30 -5.21 12.03
CA MET A 151 14.27 -4.23 12.43
C MET A 151 14.87 -3.15 13.33
N GLU A 152 15.74 -3.52 14.28
CA GLU A 152 16.44 -2.57 15.14
C GLU A 152 17.46 -1.71 14.38
N ALA A 153 18.18 -2.31 13.42
CA ALA A 153 19.07 -1.56 12.52
C ALA A 153 18.29 -0.57 11.64
N LEU A 154 17.11 -0.95 11.14
CA LEU A 154 16.26 -0.08 10.32
C LEU A 154 15.71 1.12 11.09
N LYS A 155 15.36 0.96 12.37
CA LYS A 155 14.97 2.10 13.23
C LYS A 155 16.07 3.16 13.34
N ASN A 156 17.32 2.74 13.19
CA ASN A 156 18.51 3.59 13.23
C ASN A 156 19.02 4.00 11.84
N SER A 157 18.35 3.59 10.75
CA SER A 157 18.73 3.90 9.38
C SER A 157 18.21 5.29 8.96
N PRO A 158 19.01 6.11 8.25
CA PRO A 158 18.56 7.41 7.73
C PRO A 158 17.48 7.30 6.63
N VAL A 159 17.21 6.09 6.12
CA VAL A 159 16.10 5.82 5.18
C VAL A 159 14.77 5.63 5.93
N TYR A 160 14.80 5.55 7.27
CA TYR A 160 13.61 5.58 8.09
C TYR A 160 13.05 7.01 8.16
N PRO A 161 11.76 7.23 7.88
CA PRO A 161 11.18 8.56 7.77
C PRO A 161 10.86 9.10 9.17
N THR A 162 11.89 9.36 9.98
CA THR A 162 11.74 10.16 11.21
C THR A 162 12.99 10.92 11.65
N GLN A 163 14.06 11.02 10.86
CA GLN A 163 15.17 11.91 11.25
C GLN A 163 15.57 12.88 10.14
N GLU A 164 15.42 14.17 10.48
CA GLU A 164 16.04 15.28 9.79
C GLU A 164 17.54 15.03 9.66
N GLY A 165 18.03 15.13 8.42
CA GLY A 165 19.42 15.43 8.11
C GLY A 165 20.46 14.40 8.53
N LYS A 166 20.84 13.53 7.60
CA LYS A 166 22.24 13.33 7.19
C LYS A 166 22.33 12.52 5.90
N LYS A 167 22.94 13.12 4.88
CA LYS A 167 23.54 12.39 3.76
C LYS A 167 24.83 11.78 4.29
N ASP A 168 25.00 10.47 4.16
CA ASP A 168 26.32 9.84 4.13
C ASP A 168 26.25 8.50 3.40
N ASP A 169 27.43 8.16 2.85
CA ASP A 169 27.68 7.39 1.64
C ASP A 169 27.33 5.89 1.65
N ASP A 170 27.13 5.39 0.42
CA ASP A 170 27.06 3.99 0.01
C ASP A 170 28.12 3.11 0.71
N LYS A 171 27.76 2.49 1.83
CA LYS A 171 28.43 1.30 2.32
C LYS A 171 27.69 0.06 1.82
N LYS A 172 28.27 -0.58 0.81
CA LYS A 172 27.94 -1.96 0.44
C LYS A 172 28.34 -2.87 1.59
N GLU A 173 27.37 -3.30 2.40
CA GLU A 173 27.53 -4.50 3.20
C GLU A 173 27.34 -5.72 2.29
N GLU A 174 28.43 -6.42 2.00
CA GLU A 174 28.41 -7.78 1.48
C GLU A 174 27.99 -8.72 2.60
N ASP A 175 26.68 -8.88 2.78
CA ASP A 175 26.14 -10.05 3.42
C ASP A 175 25.53 -10.94 2.32
N GLY A 176 25.61 -12.26 2.47
CA GLY A 176 25.14 -13.28 1.51
C GLY A 176 23.62 -13.31 1.29
N THR A 177 22.97 -12.18 1.48
CA THR A 177 21.55 -11.91 1.29
C THR A 177 21.22 -11.99 -0.20
N LYS A 178 20.48 -13.03 -0.59
CA LYS A 178 19.93 -13.16 -1.94
C LYS A 178 19.03 -11.95 -2.26
N THR A 179 19.32 -11.25 -3.35
CA THR A 179 18.55 -10.10 -3.83
C THR A 179 17.75 -10.44 -5.09
N VAL A 180 16.72 -9.65 -5.38
CA VAL A 180 15.93 -9.71 -6.63
C VAL A 180 15.58 -8.30 -7.11
N GLU A 181 15.33 -8.16 -8.41
CA GLU A 181 14.71 -6.97 -8.96
C GLU A 181 13.20 -6.96 -8.68
N PHE A 182 12.71 -5.83 -8.17
CA PHE A 182 11.32 -5.68 -7.77
C PHE A 182 10.75 -4.33 -8.22
N CYS A 183 9.57 -4.36 -8.84
CA CYS A 183 8.83 -3.19 -9.30
C CYS A 183 7.47 -3.17 -8.60
N GLY A 184 7.21 -2.12 -7.82
CA GLY A 184 5.99 -2.00 -7.00
C GLY A 184 6.26 -1.82 -5.50
N PRO A 185 5.21 -1.68 -4.68
CA PRO A 185 5.33 -1.61 -3.22
C PRO A 185 5.74 -2.97 -2.63
N ILE A 186 6.65 -3.03 -1.64
CA ILE A 186 7.13 -4.32 -1.09
C ILE A 186 6.02 -5.11 -0.39
N GLU A 187 5.08 -4.39 0.21
CA GLU A 187 3.91 -4.93 0.90
C GLU A 187 2.85 -5.49 -0.06
N MET A 188 2.92 -5.12 -1.35
CA MET A 188 1.95 -5.56 -2.34
C MET A 188 1.95 -7.08 -2.45
N LYS A 189 0.81 -7.65 -2.86
CA LYS A 189 0.72 -9.08 -3.16
C LYS A 189 0.11 -9.26 -4.54
N ALA A 190 0.74 -10.11 -5.35
CA ALA A 190 0.06 -10.75 -6.46
C ALA A 190 -0.28 -12.19 -6.06
N ILE A 191 -1.56 -12.54 -6.09
CA ILE A 191 -2.06 -13.86 -5.74
C ILE A 191 -2.74 -14.47 -6.96
N LEU A 192 -2.32 -15.67 -7.35
CA LEU A 192 -3.00 -16.46 -8.38
C LEU A 192 -4.27 -17.06 -7.78
N GLY A 193 -5.45 -16.75 -8.32
CA GLY A 193 -6.73 -17.34 -7.95
C GLY A 193 -6.95 -18.73 -8.55
N SER A 194 -7.96 -19.46 -8.05
CA SER A 194 -8.35 -20.77 -8.60
C SER A 194 -8.84 -20.69 -10.05
N ASP A 195 -9.33 -19.52 -10.45
CA ASP A 195 -9.78 -19.16 -11.80
C ASP A 195 -8.61 -18.79 -12.76
N LYS A 196 -7.37 -18.98 -12.32
CA LYS A 196 -6.13 -18.70 -13.07
C LYS A 196 -5.85 -17.21 -13.31
N ARG A 197 -6.56 -16.31 -12.64
CA ARG A 197 -6.28 -14.86 -12.70
C ARG A 197 -5.30 -14.43 -11.61
N LYS A 198 -4.44 -13.46 -11.92
CA LYS A 198 -3.48 -12.85 -10.99
C LYS A 198 -4.12 -11.61 -10.38
N TYR A 199 -4.34 -11.63 -9.06
CA TYR A 199 -4.99 -10.55 -8.31
C TYR A 199 -3.97 -9.72 -7.55
N LEU A 200 -4.03 -8.40 -7.71
CA LEU A 200 -3.23 -7.43 -6.99
C LEU A 200 -3.91 -6.97 -5.70
N LEU A 201 -3.13 -6.87 -4.63
CA LEU A 201 -3.54 -6.42 -3.30
C LEU A 201 -2.46 -5.50 -2.72
N ASP A 202 -2.85 -4.68 -1.73
CA ASP A 202 -1.99 -3.79 -0.96
C ASP A 202 -1.17 -2.82 -1.83
N CYS A 203 -1.83 -2.20 -2.81
CA CYS A 203 -1.25 -1.30 -3.80
C CYS A 203 -1.14 0.14 -3.27
N THR A 204 -0.64 0.33 -2.05
CA THR A 204 -0.73 1.62 -1.34
C THR A 204 0.21 2.71 -1.87
N ARG A 205 1.30 2.32 -2.53
CA ARG A 205 2.41 3.20 -2.96
C ARG A 205 2.69 3.15 -4.47
N LEU A 206 1.66 3.31 -5.29
CA LEU A 206 1.81 3.31 -6.75
C LEU A 206 1.99 4.70 -7.36
N THR A 207 1.82 5.78 -6.61
CA THR A 207 1.99 7.14 -7.13
C THR A 207 3.29 7.75 -6.62
N PRO A 208 3.97 8.62 -7.40
CA PRO A 208 5.08 9.41 -6.88
C PRO A 208 4.56 10.41 -5.83
N ARG A 209 5.46 10.92 -4.98
CA ARG A 209 5.11 12.02 -4.06
C ARG A 209 4.98 13.32 -4.86
N ASP A 210 3.91 14.09 -4.66
CA ASP A 210 3.76 15.41 -5.28
C ASP A 210 4.83 16.37 -4.75
N ALA A 211 5.78 16.75 -5.61
CA ALA A 211 6.86 17.66 -5.23
C ALA A 211 6.38 19.06 -4.84
N ASN A 212 5.18 19.46 -5.27
CA ASN A 212 4.58 20.73 -4.83
C ASN A 212 4.01 20.64 -3.42
N TRP A 213 3.63 19.43 -2.97
CA TRP A 213 3.09 19.17 -1.63
C TRP A 213 4.20 18.86 -0.60
N ILE A 214 5.39 19.38 -0.86
CA ILE A 214 6.55 19.32 0.03
C ILE A 214 7.02 20.76 0.16
N SER A 215 7.31 21.19 1.39
CA SER A 215 7.88 22.53 1.60
C SER A 215 9.22 22.65 0.87
N LYS A 216 9.57 23.87 0.45
CA LYS A 216 10.86 24.15 -0.20
C LYS A 216 12.03 23.76 0.69
N GLU A 217 11.89 23.96 2.00
CA GLU A 217 12.87 23.57 3.01
C GLU A 217 13.13 22.06 3.01
N ASN A 218 12.08 21.25 2.81
CA ASN A 218 12.16 19.79 2.75
C ASN A 218 12.41 19.24 1.32
N GLY A 219 12.91 20.08 0.41
CA GLY A 219 13.28 19.67 -0.95
C GLY A 219 12.13 19.65 -1.97
N GLY A 220 10.98 20.24 -1.65
CA GLY A 220 9.89 20.46 -2.59
C GLY A 220 10.10 21.65 -3.54
N THR A 221 9.12 21.90 -4.41
CA THR A 221 9.21 22.99 -5.41
C THR A 221 8.97 24.38 -4.81
N GLY A 222 8.26 24.46 -3.68
CA GLY A 222 7.84 25.72 -3.03
C GLY A 222 6.76 26.51 -3.78
N LEU A 223 6.17 25.95 -4.84
CA LEU A 223 5.15 26.64 -5.64
C LEU A 223 3.84 26.82 -4.85
N LEU A 224 3.39 25.78 -4.13
CA LEU A 224 2.17 25.86 -3.32
C LEU A 224 2.31 26.84 -2.14
N GLU A 225 3.50 26.92 -1.51
CA GLU A 225 3.77 27.88 -0.43
C GLU A 225 3.70 29.33 -0.94
N ALA A 226 4.11 29.57 -2.19
CA ALA A 226 3.99 30.88 -2.82
C ALA A 226 2.53 31.24 -3.12
N ASP A 227 1.70 30.27 -3.49
CA ASP A 227 0.28 30.48 -3.77
C ASP A 227 -0.60 30.54 -2.51
N ALA A 228 -0.19 29.90 -1.41
CA ALA A 228 -0.84 30.05 -0.10
C ALA A 228 -0.86 31.51 0.40
N LYS A 229 0.09 32.34 -0.08
CA LYS A 229 0.11 33.78 0.20
C LYS A 229 -0.96 34.55 -0.58
N LYS A 230 -1.53 33.97 -1.64
CA LYS A 230 -2.52 34.58 -2.53
C LYS A 230 -3.94 34.05 -2.29
N TYR A 231 -4.07 32.77 -1.93
CA TYR A 231 -5.35 32.09 -1.78
C TYR A 231 -5.52 31.52 -0.38
N ASN A 232 -6.50 32.04 0.35
CA ASN A 232 -6.83 31.57 1.71
C ASN A 232 -7.33 30.11 1.77
N SER A 233 -7.68 29.51 0.63
CA SER A 233 -8.11 28.11 0.54
C SER A 233 -6.95 27.11 0.53
N ILE A 234 -5.71 27.59 0.32
CA ILE A 234 -4.52 26.75 0.37
C ILE A 234 -3.98 26.81 1.82
N PRO A 235 -3.75 25.66 2.48
CA PRO A 235 -3.17 25.64 3.81
C PRO A 235 -1.85 26.43 3.88
N SER A 236 -1.65 27.17 4.98
CA SER A 236 -0.44 27.97 5.19
C SER A 236 0.81 27.12 5.48
N ALA A 237 0.62 25.87 5.90
CA ALA A 237 1.67 24.88 6.07
C ALA A 237 1.34 23.64 5.22
N LEU A 238 2.34 23.13 4.50
CA LEU A 238 2.27 21.88 3.75
C LEU A 238 2.82 20.70 4.55
N ASP A 239 3.02 20.91 5.86
CA ASP A 239 3.43 19.87 6.80
C ASP A 239 2.27 18.90 6.97
N ASP A 240 2.23 17.96 6.04
CA ASP A 240 1.47 16.75 6.19
C ASP A 240 2.29 15.88 7.16
N ASP A 241 1.82 15.82 8.40
CA ASP A 241 2.29 14.89 9.44
C ASP A 241 2.24 13.41 8.99
N ASP A 242 1.67 13.16 7.80
CA ASP A 242 1.41 11.86 7.23
C ASP A 242 2.57 11.27 6.41
N TRP A 243 3.32 10.44 7.12
CA TRP A 243 3.97 9.18 6.73
C TRP A 243 3.79 8.66 5.27
N VAL A 244 4.93 8.17 4.79
CA VAL A 244 5.37 7.61 3.50
C VAL A 244 4.38 6.68 2.78
N THR A 245 3.28 7.24 2.29
CA THR A 245 2.50 6.65 1.18
C THR A 245 2.53 7.60 0.00
N SER A 246 3.72 7.83 -0.59
CA SER A 246 3.99 8.66 -1.78
C SER A 246 2.72 9.19 -2.47
N VAL A 247 2.34 10.42 -2.14
CA VAL A 247 1.01 10.96 -2.43
C VAL A 247 1.08 11.92 -3.60
N LEU A 248 0.72 11.47 -4.80
CA LEU A 248 0.26 12.37 -5.85
C LEU A 248 -1.17 12.78 -5.51
N ARG A 249 -1.53 14.05 -5.70
CA ARG A 249 -2.88 14.52 -5.38
C ARG A 249 -3.93 13.76 -6.20
N PRO A 250 -5.08 13.35 -5.62
CA PRO A 250 -6.07 12.50 -6.31
C PRO A 250 -6.56 13.04 -7.66
N GLU A 251 -6.71 14.36 -7.78
CA GLU A 251 -7.09 15.02 -9.03
C GLU A 251 -6.03 14.85 -10.12
N LEU A 252 -4.74 14.87 -9.77
CA LEU A 252 -3.65 14.62 -10.70
C LEU A 252 -3.58 13.15 -11.10
N VAL A 253 -3.82 12.23 -10.17
CA VAL A 253 -3.92 10.79 -10.48
C VAL A 253 -5.05 10.53 -11.48
N SER A 254 -6.21 11.15 -11.26
CA SER A 254 -7.37 11.02 -12.14
C SER A 254 -7.09 11.60 -13.54
N SER A 255 -6.55 12.81 -13.60
CA SER A 255 -6.18 13.46 -14.87
C SER A 255 -5.09 12.68 -15.62
N TYR A 256 -4.12 12.12 -14.91
CA TYR A 256 -3.09 11.27 -15.50
C TYR A 256 -3.68 9.99 -16.10
N ALA A 257 -4.59 9.33 -15.38
CA ALA A 257 -5.29 8.15 -15.87
C ALA A 257 -6.06 8.46 -17.17
N GLU A 258 -6.77 9.59 -17.22
CA GLU A 258 -7.49 10.04 -18.41
C GLU A 258 -6.52 10.28 -19.59
N MET A 259 -5.38 10.91 -19.36
CA MET A 259 -4.37 11.15 -20.40
C MET A 259 -3.71 9.86 -20.92
N LYS A 260 -3.55 8.84 -20.09
CA LYS A 260 -2.93 7.56 -20.48
C LYS A 260 -3.90 6.58 -21.12
N VAL A 261 -5.20 6.70 -20.82
CA VAL A 261 -6.27 5.83 -21.34
C VAL A 261 -6.94 6.44 -22.59
N GLY A 262 -6.96 7.76 -22.73
CA GLY A 262 -7.45 8.47 -23.92
C GLY A 262 -6.42 8.56 -25.03
#